data_AF-H1VQ83-F1
#
_entry.id   AF-H1VQ83-F1
#
_cell.length_a   1.000
_cell.length_b   1.000
_cell.length_c   1.000
_cell.angle_alpha   90.00
_cell.angle_beta   90.00
_cell.angle_gamma   90.00
#
_symmetry.space_group_name_H-M   'P 1'
#
loop_
_entity.id
_entity.type
_entity.pdbx_description
1 polymer ?
#
loop_
_entity_poly.entity_id
_entity_poly.type
_entity_poly.pdbx_seq_one_letter_code
_entity_poly.pdbx_strand_id
1 'polypeptide(L)'
;MEQSLQKIDYRLLQGCCLEADRADIVSVSLEGLRMTLPESYGGPINVMVGEMRKCARLLRGLFDLSQIYVNRVPILLSYLQIVLPCLCKTLRDISSFYNDRALSKSIRWRKMYHKMSQEAGGLPLPQRFTLYNHFLDCLRQLLIM
;
A
#
# COMPACT_ATOMS: atom_id res chain seq x y z
N MET A 1 -19.03 -20.84 -15.51
CA MET A 1 -17.64 -20.31 -15.62
C MET A 1 -17.62 -18.78 -15.57
N GLU A 2 -18.57 -18.07 -16.18
CA GLU A 2 -18.70 -16.61 -16.07
C GLU A 2 -19.03 -16.11 -14.64
N GLN A 3 -19.92 -16.80 -13.92
CA GLN A 3 -20.26 -16.42 -12.54
C GLN A 3 -19.07 -16.52 -11.56
N SER A 4 -18.13 -17.45 -11.80
CA SER A 4 -16.91 -17.55 -10.99
C SER A 4 -15.92 -16.43 -11.29
N LEU A 5 -15.84 -15.98 -12.55
CA LEU A 5 -15.01 -14.86 -12.97
C LEU A 5 -15.53 -13.54 -12.38
N GLN A 6 -16.83 -13.24 -12.55
CA GLN A 6 -17.46 -12.05 -11.94
C GLN A 6 -17.27 -11.99 -10.41
N LYS A 7 -17.30 -13.14 -9.72
CA LYS A 7 -17.06 -13.22 -8.28
C LYS A 7 -15.59 -12.96 -7.90
N ILE A 8 -14.65 -13.37 -8.75
CA ILE A 8 -13.21 -13.08 -8.57
C ILE A 8 -12.94 -11.59 -8.81
N ASP A 9 -13.55 -11.04 -9.86
CA ASP A 9 -13.46 -9.62 -10.25
C ASP A 9 -13.89 -8.70 -9.11
N TYR A 10 -15.07 -8.97 -8.54
CA TYR A 10 -15.61 -8.21 -7.41
C TYR A 10 -14.74 -8.33 -6.15
N ARG A 11 -14.20 -9.53 -5.87
CA ARG A 11 -13.30 -9.75 -4.72
C ARG A 11 -11.99 -8.99 -4.83
N LEU A 12 -11.41 -8.91 -6.03
CA LEU A 12 -10.18 -8.16 -6.27
C LEU A 12 -10.40 -6.65 -6.13
N LEU A 13 -11.52 -6.14 -6.64
CA LEU A 13 -11.91 -4.74 -6.45
C LEU A 13 -12.17 -4.42 -4.98
N GLN A 14 -12.85 -5.29 -4.23
CA GLN A 14 -12.95 -5.17 -2.77
C GLN A 14 -11.58 -5.21 -2.09
N GLY A 15 -10.64 -5.98 -2.63
CA GLY A 15 -9.24 -6.01 -2.21
C GLY A 15 -8.56 -4.64 -2.27
N CYS A 16 -8.87 -3.81 -3.28
CA CYS A 16 -8.38 -2.43 -3.33
C CYS A 16 -8.86 -1.62 -2.13
N CYS A 17 -10.14 -1.68 -1.79
CA CYS A 17 -10.69 -0.96 -0.64
C CYS A 17 -10.06 -1.44 0.68
N LEU A 18 -9.96 -2.75 0.87
CA LEU A 18 -9.36 -3.34 2.06
C LEU A 18 -7.91 -2.89 2.25
N GLU A 19 -7.12 -2.92 1.18
CA GLU A 19 -5.72 -2.51 1.26
C GLU A 19 -5.56 -0.98 1.34
N ALA A 20 -6.52 -0.20 0.85
CA ALA A 20 -6.57 1.24 1.09
C ALA A 20 -6.77 1.58 2.57
N ASP A 21 -7.71 0.91 3.23
CA ASP A 21 -7.95 1.09 4.66
C ASP A 21 -6.74 0.64 5.48
N ARG A 22 -6.11 -0.47 5.09
CA ARG A 22 -4.87 -0.92 5.71
C ARG A 22 -3.74 0.11 5.54
N ALA A 23 -3.57 0.66 4.34
CA ALA A 23 -2.57 1.70 4.08
C ALA A 23 -2.81 2.96 4.93
N ASP A 24 -4.07 3.37 5.11
CA ASP A 24 -4.41 4.50 5.99
C ASP A 24 -4.08 4.22 7.45
N ILE A 25 -4.47 3.05 7.97
CA ILE A 25 -4.15 2.64 9.36
C ILE A 25 -2.65 2.66 9.60
N VAL A 26 -1.86 2.13 8.66
CA VAL A 26 -0.40 2.14 8.77
C VAL A 26 0.13 3.57 8.70
N SER A 27 -0.41 4.42 7.81
CA SER A 27 0.01 5.82 7.71
C SER A 27 -0.21 6.60 9.01
N VAL A 28 -1.37 6.41 9.66
CA VAL A 28 -1.69 7.02 10.96
C VAL A 28 -0.77 6.50 12.05
N SER A 29 -0.48 5.19 12.04
CA SER A 29 0.44 4.57 12.99
C SER A 29 1.86 5.12 12.85
N LEU A 30 2.35 5.31 11.62
CA LEU A 30 3.66 5.89 11.36
C LEU A 30 3.73 7.39 11.68
N GLU A 31 2.65 8.14 11.45
CA GLU A 31 2.56 9.54 11.89
C GLU A 31 2.64 9.64 13.42
N GLY A 32 1.88 8.81 14.13
CA GLY A 32 1.94 8.74 15.60
C GLY A 32 3.33 8.31 16.10
N LEU A 33 4.00 7.42 15.37
CA LEU A 33 5.38 7.04 15.66
C LEU A 33 6.33 8.23 15.46
N ARG A 34 6.23 8.94 14.34
CA ARG A 34 7.01 10.14 14.01
C ARG A 34 7.00 11.16 15.13
N MET A 35 5.82 11.45 15.70
CA MET A 35 5.69 12.42 16.80
C MET A 35 6.45 12.04 18.08
N THR A 36 6.93 10.80 18.18
CA THR A 36 7.71 10.29 19.32
C THR A 36 9.18 10.05 19.02
N LEU A 37 9.61 10.23 17.77
CA LEU A 37 10.99 10.03 17.35
C LEU A 37 11.75 11.36 17.32
N PRO A 38 13.08 11.34 17.54
CA PRO A 38 13.93 12.50 17.29
C PRO A 38 13.81 13.02 15.86
N GLU A 39 13.99 14.34 15.71
CA GLU A 39 13.84 15.04 14.42
C GLU A 39 14.76 14.49 13.31
N SER A 40 15.90 13.92 13.68
CA SER A 40 16.83 13.27 12.75
C SER A 40 16.21 12.10 11.96
N TYR A 41 15.14 11.50 12.46
CA TYR A 41 14.39 10.46 11.74
C TYR A 41 13.26 11.01 10.86
N GLY A 42 13.00 12.31 10.92
CA GLY A 42 11.81 12.93 10.34
C GLY A 42 11.68 12.78 8.83
N GLY A 43 12.78 12.91 8.09
CA GLY A 43 12.76 12.81 6.62
C GLY A 43 12.18 11.49 6.11
N PRO A 44 12.83 10.33 6.39
CA PRO A 44 12.37 9.05 5.85
C PRO A 44 10.96 8.65 6.28
N ILE A 45 10.56 8.90 7.53
CA ILE A 45 9.22 8.52 8.02
C ILE A 45 8.12 9.43 7.45
N ASN A 46 8.37 10.73 7.28
CA ASN A 46 7.42 11.64 6.65
C ASN A 46 7.15 11.25 5.19
N VAL A 47 8.21 10.87 4.45
CA VAL A 47 8.07 10.34 3.08
C VAL A 47 7.22 9.08 3.07
N MET A 48 7.49 8.12 3.96
CA MET A 48 6.69 6.89 4.08
C MET A 48 5.21 7.18 4.34
N VAL A 49 4.89 8.10 5.26
CA VAL A 49 3.51 8.50 5.55
C VAL A 49 2.83 9.09 4.32
N GLY A 50 3.51 10.00 3.62
CA GLY A 50 3.00 10.62 2.39
C GLY A 50 2.71 9.59 1.30
N GLU A 51 3.63 8.67 1.07
CA GLU A 51 3.48 7.62 0.06
C GLU A 51 2.36 6.62 0.40
N MET A 52 2.16 6.28 1.67
CA MET A 52 1.05 5.41 2.09
C MET A 52 -0.31 6.08 1.92
N ARG A 53 -0.45 7.36 2.30
CA ARG A 53 -1.69 8.12 2.08
C ARG A 53 -2.00 8.23 0.59
N LYS A 54 -0.97 8.43 -0.25
CA LYS A 54 -1.14 8.42 -1.71
C LYS A 54 -1.61 7.05 -2.21
N CYS A 55 -1.03 5.97 -1.71
CA CYS A 55 -1.42 4.61 -2.04
C CYS A 55 -2.89 4.34 -1.72
N ALA A 56 -3.34 4.70 -0.51
CA ALA A 56 -4.73 4.56 -0.10
C ALA A 56 -5.69 5.32 -1.02
N ARG A 57 -5.37 6.58 -1.37
CA ARG A 57 -6.19 7.37 -2.31
C ARG A 57 -6.27 6.73 -3.70
N LEU A 58 -5.15 6.24 -4.22
CA LEU A 58 -5.12 5.60 -5.55
C LEU A 58 -5.95 4.31 -5.57
N LEU A 59 -5.84 3.47 -4.54
CA LEU A 59 -6.63 2.24 -4.44
C LEU A 59 -8.14 2.49 -4.38
N ARG A 60 -8.58 3.48 -3.58
CA ARG A 60 -10.00 3.89 -3.56
C ARG A 60 -10.45 4.43 -4.91
N GLY A 61 -9.63 5.29 -5.52
CA GLY A 61 -9.91 5.82 -6.86
C GLY A 61 -10.03 4.72 -7.92
N LEU A 62 -9.22 3.67 -7.86
CA LEU A 62 -9.35 2.51 -8.75
C LEU A 62 -10.67 1.76 -8.55
N PHE A 63 -11.09 1.58 -7.29
CA PHE A 63 -12.39 1.00 -7.00
C PHE A 63 -13.53 1.86 -7.54
N ASP A 64 -13.53 3.17 -7.25
CA ASP A 64 -14.59 4.08 -7.68
C ASP A 64 -14.68 4.14 -9.21
N LEU A 65 -13.55 4.28 -9.91
CA LEU A 65 -13.49 4.32 -11.36
C LEU A 65 -13.88 2.98 -11.99
N SER A 66 -13.63 1.85 -11.33
CA SER A 66 -14.07 0.54 -11.83
C SER A 66 -15.58 0.42 -11.95
N GLN A 67 -16.33 1.13 -11.09
CA GLN A 67 -17.80 1.17 -11.14
C GLN A 67 -18.32 2.02 -12.31
N ILE A 68 -17.55 3.02 -12.73
CA ILE A 68 -17.90 3.91 -13.85
C ILE A 68 -17.49 3.27 -15.18
N TYR A 69 -16.28 2.71 -15.25
CA TYR A 69 -15.67 2.16 -16.45
C TYR A 69 -15.66 0.63 -16.46
N VAL A 70 -16.82 0.02 -16.20
CA VAL A 70 -16.99 -1.44 -16.01
C VAL A 70 -16.40 -2.27 -17.17
N ASN A 71 -16.53 -1.79 -18.40
CA ASN A 71 -16.03 -2.48 -19.59
C ASN A 71 -14.48 -2.64 -19.62
N ARG A 72 -13.74 -1.86 -18.83
CA ARG A 72 -12.28 -1.88 -18.74
C ARG A 72 -11.75 -2.65 -17.54
N VAL A 73 -12.63 -3.08 -16.65
CA VAL A 73 -12.29 -3.83 -15.43
C VAL A 73 -11.50 -5.11 -15.72
N PRO A 74 -11.82 -5.93 -16.75
CA PRO A 74 -11.06 -7.15 -17.03
C PRO A 74 -9.56 -6.91 -17.22
N ILE A 75 -9.18 -5.80 -17.86
CA ILE A 75 -7.78 -5.44 -18.08
C ILE A 75 -7.11 -5.08 -16.75
N LEU A 76 -7.77 -4.24 -15.94
CA LEU A 76 -7.29 -3.82 -14.63
C LEU A 76 -7.00 -5.02 -13.72
N LEU A 77 -7.89 -6.01 -13.70
CA LEU A 77 -7.83 -7.13 -12.77
C LEU A 77 -6.58 -7.99 -12.94
N SER A 78 -6.12 -8.19 -14.17
CA SER A 78 -4.88 -8.93 -14.45
C SER A 78 -3.67 -8.33 -13.74
N TYR A 79 -3.60 -6.99 -13.69
CA TYR A 79 -2.54 -6.26 -13.01
C TYR A 79 -2.73 -6.22 -11.49
N LEU A 80 -3.98 -6.07 -11.02
CA LEU A 80 -4.31 -6.07 -9.60
C LEU A 80 -3.97 -7.41 -8.92
N GLN A 81 -4.16 -8.53 -9.63
CA GLN A 81 -3.79 -9.88 -9.14
C GLN A 81 -2.30 -10.00 -8.79
N ILE A 82 -1.44 -9.21 -9.45
CA ILE A 82 0.01 -9.22 -9.22
C ILE A 82 0.39 -8.25 -8.10
N VAL A 83 -0.13 -7.01 -8.15
CA VAL A 83 0.34 -5.95 -7.23
C VAL A 83 -0.31 -6.02 -5.85
N LEU A 84 -1.60 -6.39 -5.75
CA LEU A 84 -2.31 -6.38 -4.46
C LEU A 84 -1.71 -7.35 -3.43
N PRO A 85 -1.33 -8.60 -3.77
CA PRO A 85 -0.69 -9.49 -2.80
C PRO A 85 0.63 -8.94 -2.27
N CYS A 86 1.45 -8.32 -3.14
CA CYS A 86 2.72 -7.70 -2.79
C CYS A 86 2.52 -6.52 -1.82
N LEU A 87 1.54 -5.67 -2.12
CA LEU A 87 1.19 -4.53 -1.27
C LEU A 87 0.63 -5.00 0.07
N CYS A 88 -0.29 -5.97 0.07
CA CYS A 88 -0.88 -6.55 1.26
C CYS A 88 0.18 -7.13 2.20
N LYS A 89 1.12 -7.90 1.66
CA LYS A 89 2.27 -8.43 2.41
C LYS A 89 3.08 -7.29 3.02
N THR A 90 3.48 -6.31 2.21
CA THR A 90 4.29 -5.18 2.67
C THR A 90 3.61 -4.42 3.82
N LEU A 91 2.32 -4.11 3.69
CA LEU A 91 1.55 -3.40 4.73
C LEU A 91 1.37 -4.21 6.02
N ARG A 92 1.17 -5.53 5.91
CA ARG A 92 1.12 -6.45 7.05
C ARG A 92 2.47 -6.51 7.77
N ASP A 93 3.55 -6.61 7.01
CA ASP A 93 4.90 -6.64 7.56
C ASP A 93 5.20 -5.35 8.34
N ILE A 94 4.86 -4.17 7.80
CA ILE A 94 4.99 -2.89 8.53
C ILE A 94 4.16 -2.89 9.82
N SER A 95 2.91 -3.33 9.74
CA SER A 95 2.01 -3.41 10.89
C SER A 95 2.58 -4.34 11.98
N SER A 96 3.21 -5.45 11.59
CA SER A 96 3.81 -6.40 12.53
C SER A 96 4.95 -5.76 13.34
N PHE A 97 5.82 -4.98 12.70
CA PHE A 97 6.88 -4.25 13.38
C PHE A 97 6.33 -3.15 14.29
N TYR A 98 5.29 -2.43 13.85
CA TYR A 98 4.68 -1.38 14.66
C TYR A 98 4.00 -1.94 15.92
N ASN A 99 3.33 -3.09 15.78
CA ASN A 99 2.56 -3.73 16.84
C ASN A 99 3.41 -4.56 17.82
N ASP A 100 4.72 -4.73 17.58
CA ASP A 100 5.63 -5.43 18.49
C ASP A 100 5.84 -4.62 19.79
N ARG A 101 4.95 -4.85 20.77
CA ARG A 101 4.96 -4.11 22.04
C ARG A 101 6.17 -4.43 22.93
N ALA A 102 6.94 -5.47 22.62
CA ALA A 102 8.14 -5.81 23.37
C ALA A 102 9.29 -4.82 23.13
N LEU A 103 9.25 -4.06 22.03
CA LEU A 103 10.29 -3.10 21.65
C LEU A 103 9.86 -1.66 21.93
N SER A 104 10.82 -0.78 22.21
CA SER A 104 10.55 0.67 22.25
C SER A 104 10.19 1.20 20.85
N LYS A 105 9.49 2.34 20.80
CA LYS A 105 9.07 2.98 19.54
C LYS A 105 10.25 3.24 18.58
N SER A 106 11.37 3.75 19.08
CA SER A 106 12.58 4.00 18.29
C SER A 106 13.22 2.73 17.75
N ILE A 107 13.24 1.65 18.53
CA ILE A 107 13.74 0.35 18.10
C ILE A 107 12.82 -0.25 17.04
N ARG A 108 11.50 -0.17 17.20
CA ARG A 108 10.52 -0.61 16.18
C ARG A 108 10.76 0.08 14.85
N TRP A 109 10.87 1.41 14.85
CA TRP A 109 11.16 2.18 13.64
C TRP A 109 12.44 1.72 12.95
N ARG A 110 13.57 1.71 13.68
CA ARG A 110 14.87 1.34 13.12
C ARG A 110 14.89 -0.08 12.58
N LYS A 111 14.32 -1.03 13.33
CA LYS A 111 14.26 -2.44 12.94
C LYS A 111 13.43 -2.62 11.67
N MET A 112 12.26 -2.00 11.62
CA MET A 112 11.36 -2.02 10.46
C MET A 112 12.04 -1.40 9.23
N TYR A 113 12.53 -0.16 9.35
CA TYR A 113 13.16 0.55 8.24
C TYR A 113 14.36 -0.22 7.68
N HIS A 114 15.23 -0.74 8.55
CA HIS A 114 16.39 -1.51 8.13
C HIS A 114 15.99 -2.86 7.51
N LYS A 115 15.13 -3.66 8.17
CA LYS A 115 14.75 -4.99 7.66
C LYS A 115 14.04 -4.89 6.33
N MET A 116 13.07 -3.98 6.22
CA MET A 116 12.28 -3.84 5.00
C MET A 116 13.06 -3.23 3.84
N SER A 117 14.06 -2.38 4.10
CA SER A 117 14.93 -1.85 3.05
C SER A 117 15.91 -2.90 2.49
N GLN A 118 16.13 -4.01 3.19
CA GLN A 118 16.95 -5.14 2.70
C GLN A 118 16.14 -6.16 1.91
N GLU A 119 14.81 -6.07 1.93
CA GLU A 119 13.94 -6.90 1.09
C GLU A 119 13.98 -6.43 -0.38
N ALA A 120 13.33 -7.19 -1.26
CA ALA A 120 13.14 -6.82 -2.67
C ALA A 120 14.44 -6.40 -3.39
N GLY A 121 15.53 -7.14 -3.17
CA GLY A 121 16.83 -6.87 -3.81
C GLY A 121 17.53 -5.62 -3.26
N GLY A 122 17.21 -5.19 -2.04
CA GLY A 122 17.79 -4.00 -1.42
C GLY A 122 17.09 -2.70 -1.80
N LEU A 123 15.89 -2.78 -2.41
CA LEU A 123 15.09 -1.60 -2.73
C LEU A 123 14.54 -0.97 -1.44
N PRO A 124 14.96 0.26 -1.09
CA PRO A 124 14.46 0.98 0.07
C PRO A 124 12.94 1.07 0.10
N LEU A 125 12.37 0.91 1.29
CA LEU A 125 10.92 0.87 1.46
C LEU A 125 10.18 2.11 0.89
N PRO A 126 10.67 3.36 1.06
CA PRO A 126 10.02 4.52 0.46
C PRO A 126 9.94 4.42 -1.07
N GLN A 127 11.04 4.00 -1.71
CA GLN A 127 11.12 3.84 -3.17
C GLN A 127 10.18 2.74 -3.66
N ARG A 128 10.01 1.67 -2.89
CA ARG A 128 9.03 0.61 -3.19
C ARG A 128 7.60 1.15 -3.25
N PHE A 129 7.22 2.01 -2.31
CA PHE A 129 5.91 2.66 -2.36
C PHE A 129 5.80 3.68 -3.50
N THR A 130 6.87 4.38 -3.86
CA THR A 130 6.88 5.22 -5.08
C THR A 130 6.55 4.39 -6.32
N LEU A 131 7.12 3.19 -6.46
CA LEU A 131 6.82 2.28 -7.56
C LEU A 131 5.37 1.76 -7.51
N TYR A 132 4.87 1.35 -6.34
CA TYR A 132 3.47 0.97 -6.19
C TYR A 132 2.54 2.10 -6.59
N ASN A 133 2.78 3.32 -6.10
CA ASN A 133 1.97 4.48 -6.41
C ASN A 133 2.01 4.86 -7.88
N HIS A 134 3.18 4.79 -8.50
CA HIS A 134 3.31 5.02 -9.94
C HIS A 134 2.50 3.99 -10.73
N PHE A 135 2.65 2.70 -10.41
CA PHE A 135 1.93 1.63 -11.07
C PHE A 135 0.41 1.76 -10.90
N LEU A 136 -0.07 2.05 -9.69
CA LEU A 136 -1.50 2.27 -9.42
C LEU A 136 -2.04 3.48 -10.18
N ASP A 137 -1.25 4.55 -10.37
CA ASP A 137 -1.67 5.69 -11.19
C ASP A 137 -1.72 5.33 -12.68
N CYS A 138 -0.79 4.52 -13.20
CA CYS A 138 -0.89 3.99 -14.56
C CYS A 138 -2.16 3.15 -14.76
N LEU A 139 -2.53 2.32 -13.78
CA LEU A 139 -3.79 1.58 -13.81
C LEU A 139 -5.00 2.51 -13.80
N ARG A 140 -4.93 3.61 -13.05
CA ARG A 140 -5.97 4.63 -13.01
C ARG A 140 -6.13 5.29 -14.39
N GLN A 141 -5.03 5.64 -15.03
CA GLN A 141 -5.02 6.22 -16.37
C GLN A 141 -5.61 5.24 -17.42
N LEU A 142 -5.29 3.96 -17.31
CA LEU A 142 -5.83 2.91 -18.19
C LEU A 142 -7.36 2.79 -18.12
N LEU A 143 -7.94 2.99 -16.94
CA LEU A 143 -9.40 2.99 -16.75
C LEU A 143 -10.09 4.19 -17.41
N ILE A 144 -9.47 5.37 -17.41
CA ILE A 144 -10.10 6.62 -17.86
C ILE A 144 -9.78 7.01 -19.31
N MET A 145 -8.82 6.33 -19.95
CA MET A 145 -8.47 6.52 -21.36
C MET A 145 -9.59 6.06 -22.30
#